data_AF-A0A7C3HSS1-F1
#
_entry.id   AF-A0A7C3HSS1-F1
#
_cell.length_a   1.000
_cell.length_b   1.000
_cell.length_c   1.000
_cell.angle_alpha   90.00
_cell.angle_beta   90.00
_cell.angle_gamma   90.00
#
_symmetry.space_group_name_H-M   'P 1'
#
loop_
_entity.id
_entity.type
_entity.pdbx_description
1 polymer ?
#
loop_
_entity_poly.entity_id
_entity_poly.type
_entity_poly.pdbx_seq_one_letter_code
_entity_poly.pdbx_strand_id
1 'polypeptide(L)'
;MSQGREKPVLWHAKAAVAALAAVALYGALIQFGVTEQFAALYPDPYQVMGLQERLSRALGRVPPQERVVFFSDVPFEEVAGQAAFFAVQYAFAPRIVLLEKAPQARQARFWLGVFSRQDNFMQIGADRGLLMEQDLGGYVVLYRKPEARP
;
A
#
# COMPACT_ATOMS: atom_id res chain seq x y z
N MET A 1 65.74 -11.86 23.68
CA MET A 1 64.69 -11.14 24.45
C MET A 1 63.64 -10.67 23.47
N SER A 2 62.53 -11.40 23.34
CA SER A 2 61.39 -11.02 22.49
C SER A 2 60.22 -10.73 23.43
N GLN A 3 59.95 -9.45 23.65
CA GLN A 3 58.83 -8.99 24.47
C GLN A 3 57.53 -9.22 23.72
N GLY A 4 56.60 -9.92 24.38
CA GLY A 4 55.28 -10.24 23.87
C GLY A 4 54.47 -8.98 23.59
N ARG A 5 53.95 -8.87 22.37
CA ARG A 5 52.88 -7.92 22.04
C ARG A 5 51.67 -8.26 22.89
N GLU A 6 51.36 -7.39 23.85
CA GLU A 6 50.09 -7.41 24.56
C GLU A 6 48.93 -7.40 23.54
N LYS A 7 47.80 -8.00 23.92
CA LYS A 7 46.54 -8.03 23.15
C LYS A 7 45.51 -7.08 23.80
N PRO A 8 45.61 -5.74 23.71
CA PRO A 8 44.64 -4.86 24.37
C PRO A 8 43.39 -4.57 23.52
N VAL A 9 43.34 -5.00 22.26
CA VAL A 9 42.31 -4.53 21.30
C VAL A 9 41.03 -5.39 21.30
N LEU A 10 41.11 -6.67 21.66
CA LEU A 10 39.99 -7.61 21.50
C LEU A 10 38.84 -7.41 22.49
N TRP A 11 39.12 -6.97 23.72
CA TRP A 11 38.09 -6.85 24.76
C TRP A 11 37.25 -5.58 24.59
N HIS A 12 37.87 -4.47 24.19
CA HIS A 12 37.17 -3.23 23.84
C HIS A 12 36.22 -3.44 22.66
N ALA A 13 36.65 -4.17 21.64
CA ALA A 13 35.80 -4.50 20.50
C ALA A 13 34.60 -5.37 20.92
N LYS A 14 34.81 -6.40 21.76
CA LYS A 14 33.71 -7.22 22.30
C LYS A 14 32.75 -6.40 23.16
N ALA A 15 33.27 -5.50 24.01
CA ALA A 15 32.47 -4.62 24.85
C ALA A 15 31.63 -3.65 24.01
N ALA A 16 32.22 -3.05 22.97
CA ALA A 16 31.52 -2.17 22.05
C ALA A 16 30.40 -2.90 21.29
N VAL A 17 30.65 -4.12 20.81
CA VAL A 17 29.63 -4.95 20.16
C VAL A 17 28.51 -5.31 21.13
N ALA A 18 28.83 -5.71 22.36
CA ALA A 18 27.83 -6.03 23.38
C ALA A 18 26.97 -4.81 23.74
N ALA A 19 27.59 -3.63 23.89
CA ALA A 19 26.88 -2.39 24.14
C ALA A 19 25.96 -2.02 22.96
N LEU A 20 26.45 -2.12 21.73
CA LEU A 20 25.64 -1.85 20.53
C LEU A 20 24.45 -2.83 20.43
N ALA A 21 24.67 -4.11 20.72
CA ALA A 21 23.61 -5.12 20.73
C ALA A 21 22.55 -4.81 21.80
N ALA A 22 22.97 -4.40 23.00
CA ALA A 22 22.04 -4.01 24.06
C ALA A 22 21.21 -2.77 23.66
N VAL A 23 21.84 -1.75 23.06
CA VAL A 23 21.13 -0.55 22.58
C VAL A 23 20.16 -0.89 21.45
N ALA A 24 20.57 -1.73 20.50
CA ALA A 24 19.70 -2.17 19.41
C ALA A 24 18.50 -2.96 19.91
N LEU A 25 18.72 -3.89 20.85
CA LEU A 25 17.64 -4.67 21.46
C LEU A 25 16.68 -3.78 22.26
N TYR A 26 17.21 -2.85 23.05
CA TYR A 26 16.40 -1.90 23.80
C TYR A 26 15.55 -1.00 22.87
N GLY A 27 16.16 -0.50 21.80
CA GLY A 27 15.44 0.26 20.77
C GLY A 27 14.34 -0.55 20.10
N ALA A 28 14.59 -1.82 19.79
CA ALA A 28 13.58 -2.73 19.23
C ALA A 28 12.40 -2.95 20.19
N LEU A 29 12.66 -3.10 21.49
CA LEU A 29 11.61 -3.25 22.51
C LEU A 29 10.76 -1.98 22.66
N ILE A 30 11.38 -0.79 22.64
CA ILE A 30 10.63 0.48 22.64
C ILE A 30 9.75 0.56 21.39
N GLN A 31 10.33 0.29 20.22
CA GLN A 31 9.60 0.34 18.96
C GLN A 31 8.42 -0.63 18.96
N PHE A 32 8.61 -1.84 19.49
CA PHE A 32 7.54 -2.83 19.65
C PHE A 32 6.41 -2.28 20.54
N GLY A 33 6.73 -1.73 21.72
CA GLY A 33 5.74 -1.18 22.63
C GLY A 33 4.97 0.00 22.05
N VAL A 34 5.65 0.92 21.36
CA VAL A 34 5.00 2.04 20.65
C VAL A 34 4.08 1.54 19.54
N THR A 35 4.54 0.53 18.79
CA THR A 35 3.75 -0.07 17.70
C THR A 35 2.50 -0.76 18.23
N GLU A 36 2.60 -1.53 19.32
CA GLU A 36 1.44 -2.16 19.95
C GLU A 36 0.42 -1.12 20.44
N GLN A 37 0.88 -0.07 21.12
CA GLN A 37 -0.01 1.00 21.58
C GLN A 37 -0.72 1.68 20.40
N PHE A 38 0.03 1.97 19.33
CA PHE A 38 -0.54 2.56 18.13
C PHE A 38 -1.59 1.63 17.49
N ALA A 39 -1.28 0.34 17.35
CA ALA A 39 -2.19 -0.65 16.78
C ALA A 39 -3.46 -0.85 17.63
N ALA A 40 -3.34 -0.78 18.96
CA ALA A 40 -4.48 -0.87 19.86
C ALA A 40 -5.41 0.36 19.76
N LEU A 41 -4.84 1.56 19.56
CA LEU A 41 -5.60 2.81 19.42
C LEU A 41 -6.20 2.97 18.02
N TYR A 42 -5.52 2.48 16.99
CA TYR A 42 -5.93 2.56 15.61
C TYR A 42 -5.87 1.17 14.96
N PRO A 43 -6.91 0.33 15.13
CA PRO A 43 -6.93 -1.03 14.58
C PRO A 43 -6.92 -1.05 13.05
N ASP A 44 -7.46 -0.01 12.42
CA ASP A 44 -7.49 0.14 10.96
C ASP A 44 -7.22 1.60 10.54
N PRO A 45 -5.97 2.09 10.70
CA PRO A 45 -5.63 3.50 10.48
C PRO A 45 -5.79 3.92 9.01
N TYR A 46 -5.76 2.96 8.09
CA TYR A 46 -5.88 3.18 6.65
C TYR A 46 -7.22 2.68 6.09
N GLN A 47 -8.17 2.29 6.95
CA GLN A 47 -9.49 1.80 6.57
C GLN A 47 -9.46 0.62 5.57
N VAL A 48 -8.45 -0.25 5.64
CA VAL A 48 -8.25 -1.40 4.76
C VAL A 48 -9.41 -2.39 4.85
N MET A 49 -9.94 -2.64 6.06
CA MET A 49 -11.06 -3.57 6.24
C MET A 49 -12.33 -3.00 5.61
N GLY A 50 -12.61 -1.71 5.86
CA GLY A 50 -13.74 -1.01 5.24
C GLY A 50 -13.61 -0.94 3.72
N LEU A 51 -12.39 -0.77 3.21
CA LEU A 51 -12.08 -0.79 1.79
C LEU A 51 -12.36 -2.18 1.18
N GLN A 52 -11.94 -3.27 1.83
CA GLN A 52 -12.18 -4.63 1.34
C GLN A 52 -13.68 -4.93 1.17
N GLU A 53 -14.51 -4.54 2.14
CA GLU A 53 -15.97 -4.72 2.05
C GLU A 53 -16.57 -3.95 0.86
N ARG A 54 -16.15 -2.70 0.65
CA ARG A 54 -16.63 -1.87 -0.47
C ARG A 54 -16.24 -2.48 -1.82
N LEU A 55 -15.00 -2.97 -1.93
CA LEU A 55 -14.45 -3.56 -3.15
C LEU A 55 -15.13 -4.88 -3.52
N SER A 56 -15.69 -5.62 -2.57
CA SER A 56 -16.47 -6.83 -2.85
C SER A 56 -17.63 -6.57 -3.83
N ARG A 57 -18.21 -5.36 -3.78
CA ARG A 57 -19.31 -4.94 -4.67
C ARG A 57 -18.84 -4.75 -6.12
N ALA A 58 -17.56 -4.44 -6.32
CA ALA A 58 -16.95 -4.27 -7.64
C ALA A 58 -16.59 -5.60 -8.32
N LEU A 59 -16.36 -6.67 -7.53
CA LEU A 59 -15.94 -7.98 -8.06
C LEU A 59 -16.96 -8.60 -9.02
N GLY A 60 -18.25 -8.32 -8.82
CA GLY A 60 -19.31 -8.78 -9.72
C GLY A 60 -19.37 -8.03 -11.06
N ARG A 61 -18.74 -6.85 -11.14
CA ARG A 61 -18.71 -6.01 -12.35
C ARG A 61 -17.49 -6.26 -13.20
N VAL A 62 -16.35 -6.53 -12.56
CA VAL A 62 -15.10 -6.80 -13.25
C VAL A 62 -14.97 -8.29 -13.57
N PRO A 63 -14.88 -8.70 -14.84
CA PRO A 63 -14.68 -10.11 -15.20
C PRO A 63 -13.41 -10.72 -14.54
N PRO A 64 -13.40 -12.02 -14.19
CA PRO A 64 -12.27 -12.66 -13.49
C PRO A 64 -10.91 -12.60 -14.22
N GLN A 65 -10.93 -12.53 -15.55
CA GLN A 65 -9.75 -12.49 -16.41
C GLN A 65 -9.25 -11.07 -16.72
N GLU A 66 -9.99 -10.05 -16.30
CA GLU A 66 -9.65 -8.66 -16.59
C GLU A 66 -8.58 -8.15 -15.62
N ARG A 67 -7.74 -7.25 -16.13
CA ARG A 67 -6.80 -6.49 -15.32
C ARG A 67 -7.47 -5.22 -14.86
N VAL A 68 -7.17 -4.79 -13.63
CA VAL A 68 -7.69 -3.56 -13.05
C VAL A 68 -6.54 -2.61 -12.79
N VAL A 69 -6.67 -1.37 -13.22
CA VAL A 69 -5.68 -0.35 -12.89
C VAL A 69 -6.09 0.38 -11.63
N PHE A 70 -5.18 0.48 -10.68
CA PHE A 70 -5.33 1.26 -9.46
C PHE A 70 -4.73 2.65 -9.65
N PHE A 71 -5.45 3.65 -9.14
CA PHE A 71 -4.91 4.99 -8.92
C PHE A 71 -5.51 5.62 -7.66
N SER A 72 -4.80 6.61 -7.12
CA SER A 72 -5.18 7.33 -5.89
C SER A 72 -4.72 8.78 -5.97
N ASP A 73 -5.34 9.65 -5.16
CA ASP A 73 -4.85 11.00 -4.86
C ASP A 73 -3.65 10.99 -3.89
N VAL A 74 -3.44 9.88 -3.17
CA VAL A 74 -2.27 9.64 -2.33
C VAL A 74 -1.18 8.95 -3.16
N PRO A 75 0.05 9.49 -3.21
CA PRO A 75 1.17 8.86 -3.91
C PRO A 75 1.48 7.44 -3.40
N PHE A 76 1.90 6.56 -4.31
CA PHE A 76 2.27 5.18 -3.96
C PHE A 76 3.55 5.11 -3.11
N GLU A 77 4.36 6.16 -3.10
CA GLU A 77 5.56 6.25 -2.28
C GLU A 77 5.23 6.48 -0.80
N GLU A 78 4.01 6.89 -0.48
CA GLU A 78 3.52 7.08 0.88
C GLU A 78 2.89 5.79 1.44
N VAL A 79 3.03 5.57 2.75
CA VAL A 79 2.53 4.37 3.43
C VAL A 79 1.02 4.18 3.20
N ALA A 80 0.24 5.26 3.24
CA ALA A 80 -1.20 5.21 3.00
C ALA A 80 -1.53 4.80 1.55
N GLY A 81 -0.79 5.29 0.56
CA GLY A 81 -0.95 4.91 -0.85
C GLY A 81 -0.61 3.43 -1.10
N GLN A 82 0.45 2.93 -0.47
CA GLN A 82 0.81 1.50 -0.51
C GLN A 82 -0.26 0.63 0.13
N ALA A 83 -0.73 1.02 1.32
CA ALA A 83 -1.78 0.31 2.03
C ALA A 83 -3.06 0.20 1.19
N ALA A 84 -3.48 1.30 0.56
CA ALA A 84 -4.63 1.32 -0.36
C ALA A 84 -4.42 0.39 -1.57
N PHE A 85 -3.25 0.45 -2.21
CA PHE A 85 -2.93 -0.43 -3.34
C PHE A 85 -2.97 -1.91 -2.95
N PHE A 86 -2.31 -2.29 -1.85
CA PHE A 86 -2.27 -3.68 -1.41
C PHE A 86 -3.65 -4.17 -0.96
N ALA A 87 -4.42 -3.34 -0.26
CA ALA A 87 -5.81 -3.66 0.09
C ALA A 87 -6.65 -3.98 -1.15
N VAL A 88 -6.51 -3.16 -2.20
CA VAL A 88 -7.16 -3.42 -3.50
C VAL A 88 -6.67 -4.71 -4.12
N GLN A 89 -5.36 -4.94 -4.13
CA GLN A 89 -4.76 -6.15 -4.69
C GLN A 89 -5.26 -7.43 -3.99
N TYR A 90 -5.36 -7.40 -2.66
CA TYR A 90 -5.94 -8.50 -1.89
C TYR A 90 -7.43 -8.68 -2.16
N ALA A 91 -8.21 -7.59 -2.22
CA ALA A 91 -9.64 -7.66 -2.46
C ALA A 91 -9.98 -8.16 -3.89
N PHE A 92 -9.15 -7.85 -4.89
CA PHE A 92 -9.38 -8.20 -6.29
C PHE A 92 -8.84 -9.58 -6.68
N ALA A 93 -8.11 -10.26 -5.80
CA ALA A 93 -7.57 -11.58 -6.08
C ALA A 93 -8.65 -12.55 -6.63
N PRO A 94 -8.36 -13.36 -7.66
CA PRO A 94 -7.05 -13.55 -8.32
C PRO A 94 -6.76 -12.58 -9.48
N ARG A 95 -7.53 -11.51 -9.67
CA ARG A 95 -7.31 -10.54 -10.77
C ARG A 95 -6.00 -9.79 -10.58
N ILE A 96 -5.37 -9.42 -11.69
CA ILE A 96 -4.14 -8.62 -11.68
C ILE A 96 -4.51 -7.15 -11.50
N VAL A 97 -4.00 -6.55 -10.41
CA VAL A 97 -4.06 -5.11 -10.17
C VAL A 97 -2.75 -4.47 -10.62
N LEU A 98 -2.84 -3.44 -11.46
CA LEU A 98 -1.72 -2.71 -12.03
C LEU A 98 -1.69 -1.29 -11.47
N LEU A 99 -0.50 -0.74 -11.24
CA LEU A 99 -0.35 0.70 -11.01
C LEU A 99 -0.61 1.47 -12.32
N GLU A 100 -1.16 2.69 -12.23
CA GLU A 100 -1.41 3.57 -13.37
C GLU A 100 -0.19 3.78 -14.28
N LYS A 101 1.00 3.87 -13.70
CA LYS A 101 2.27 4.06 -14.43
C LYS A 101 2.81 2.78 -15.07
N ALA A 102 2.20 1.61 -14.85
CA ALA A 102 2.68 0.35 -15.40
C ALA A 102 2.51 0.32 -16.94
N PRO A 103 3.46 -0.25 -17.71
CA PRO A 103 3.36 -0.31 -19.17
C PRO A 103 2.07 -0.93 -19.69
N GLN A 104 1.55 -1.94 -18.99
CA GLN A 104 0.34 -2.66 -19.36
C GLN A 104 -0.95 -1.98 -18.88
N ALA A 105 -0.89 -0.90 -18.10
CA ALA A 105 -2.08 -0.22 -17.57
C ALA A 105 -3.01 0.28 -18.70
N ARG A 106 -2.42 0.72 -19.81
CA ARG A 106 -3.17 1.16 -20.99
C ARG A 106 -3.99 0.06 -21.66
N GLN A 107 -3.75 -1.22 -21.36
CA GLN A 107 -4.53 -2.32 -21.93
C GLN A 107 -5.75 -2.69 -21.07
N ALA A 108 -5.78 -2.25 -19.82
CA ALA A 108 -6.89 -2.53 -18.93
C ALA A 108 -8.14 -1.75 -19.35
N ARG A 109 -9.29 -2.42 -19.23
CA ARG A 109 -10.62 -1.83 -19.46
C ARG A 109 -11.18 -1.20 -18.20
N PHE A 110 -10.81 -1.72 -17.03
CA PHE A 110 -11.31 -1.29 -15.72
C PHE A 110 -10.24 -0.57 -14.92
N TRP A 111 -10.69 0.45 -14.21
CA TRP A 111 -9.86 1.31 -13.38
C TRP A 111 -10.56 1.50 -12.04
N LEU A 112 -9.79 1.55 -10.97
CA LEU A 112 -10.27 1.73 -9.62
C LEU A 112 -9.56 2.92 -8.99
N GLY A 113 -10.34 3.95 -8.67
CA GLY A 113 -9.89 5.11 -7.91
C GLY A 113 -10.16 4.89 -6.43
N VAL A 114 -9.15 5.07 -5.59
CA VAL A 114 -9.29 5.12 -4.12
C VAL A 114 -8.79 6.48 -3.66
N PHE A 115 -9.65 7.27 -3.03
CA PHE A 115 -9.34 8.64 -2.66
C PHE A 115 -9.33 8.86 -1.14
N SER A 116 -8.49 9.78 -0.68
CA SER A 116 -8.40 10.15 0.75
C SER A 116 -9.54 11.06 1.21
N ARG A 117 -10.22 11.72 0.26
CA ARG A 117 -11.25 12.73 0.51
C ARG A 117 -12.33 12.72 -0.57
N GLN A 118 -13.45 13.36 -0.27
CA GLN A 118 -14.51 13.60 -1.25
C GLN A 118 -14.06 14.60 -2.31
N ASP A 119 -14.36 14.30 -3.58
CA ASP A 119 -14.06 15.16 -4.72
C ASP A 119 -15.06 14.89 -5.88
N ASN A 120 -14.91 15.58 -7.00
CA ASN A 120 -15.68 15.33 -8.22
C ASN A 120 -15.13 14.11 -8.97
N PHE A 121 -15.51 12.92 -8.50
CA PHE A 121 -15.05 11.65 -9.05
C PHE A 121 -15.39 11.45 -10.53
N MET A 122 -16.49 12.04 -11.02
CA MET A 122 -16.82 12.00 -12.44
C MET A 122 -15.82 12.80 -13.28
N GLN A 123 -15.46 14.01 -12.84
CA GLN A 123 -14.47 14.83 -13.54
C GLN A 123 -13.08 14.16 -13.53
N ILE A 124 -12.67 13.61 -12.38
CA ILE A 124 -11.40 12.89 -12.24
C ILE A 124 -11.28 11.72 -13.23
N GLY A 125 -12.39 11.00 -13.44
CA GLY A 125 -12.47 9.95 -14.47
C GLY A 125 -12.43 10.52 -15.89
N ALA A 126 -13.20 11.57 -16.15
CA ALA A 126 -13.27 12.22 -17.46
C ALA A 126 -11.91 12.78 -17.92
N ASP A 127 -11.13 13.37 -17.01
CA ASP A 127 -9.77 13.87 -17.28
C ASP A 127 -8.81 12.74 -17.71
N ARG A 128 -9.13 11.49 -17.37
CA ARG A 128 -8.41 10.27 -17.77
C ARG A 128 -9.03 9.57 -18.97
N GLY A 129 -10.08 10.13 -19.56
CA GLY A 129 -10.85 9.48 -20.62
C GLY A 129 -11.61 8.23 -20.14
N LEU A 130 -11.99 8.20 -18.86
CA LEU A 130 -12.73 7.10 -18.24
C LEU A 130 -14.17 7.52 -17.95
N LEU A 131 -15.07 6.53 -17.97
CA LEU A 131 -16.45 6.68 -17.54
C LEU A 131 -16.60 6.11 -16.14
N MET A 132 -17.21 6.88 -15.23
CA MET A 132 -17.58 6.36 -13.92
C MET A 132 -18.66 5.29 -14.09
N GLU A 133 -18.34 4.05 -13.72
CA GLU A 133 -19.26 2.92 -13.81
C GLU A 133 -20.06 2.79 -12.51
N GLN A 134 -19.39 2.95 -11.36
CA GLN A 134 -20.03 2.81 -10.07
C GLN A 134 -19.26 3.57 -8.97
N ASP A 135 -19.99 4.33 -8.16
CA ASP A 135 -19.49 4.78 -6.85
C ASP A 135 -19.71 3.65 -5.83
N LEU A 136 -18.62 3.17 -5.24
CA LEU A 136 -18.62 2.07 -4.28
C LEU A 136 -18.75 2.58 -2.83
N GLY A 137 -18.79 3.91 -2.64
CA GLY A 137 -18.87 4.59 -1.37
C GLY A 137 -17.51 4.75 -0.71
N GLY A 138 -17.45 5.67 0.27
CA GLY A 138 -16.24 5.94 1.05
C GLY A 138 -15.02 6.23 0.18
N TYR A 139 -15.24 7.04 -0.86
CA TYR A 139 -14.22 7.55 -1.77
C TYR A 139 -13.54 6.46 -2.62
N VAL A 140 -14.27 5.41 -2.95
CA VAL A 140 -13.83 4.33 -3.83
C VAL A 140 -14.73 4.30 -5.05
N VAL A 141 -14.16 4.38 -6.24
CA VAL A 141 -14.93 4.51 -7.49
C VAL A 141 -14.40 3.54 -8.53
N LEU A 142 -15.30 2.79 -9.15
CA LEU A 142 -15.02 1.95 -10.31
C LEU A 142 -15.27 2.75 -11.59
N TYR A 143 -14.29 2.70 -12.47
CA TYR A 143 -14.31 3.32 -13.78
C TYR A 143 -14.10 2.27 -14.86
N ARG A 144 -14.61 2.58 -16.05
CA ARG A 144 -14.36 1.81 -17.27
C ARG A 144 -13.94 2.70 -18.42
N LYS A 145 -13.17 2.14 -19.35
CA LYS A 145 -12.95 2.80 -20.63
C LYS A 145 -14.25 2.86 -21.43
N PRO A 146 -14.48 3.94 -22.20
CA PRO A 146 -15.53 3.95 -23.20
C PRO A 146 -15.27 2.82 -24.19
N GLU A 147 -16.30 2.05 -24.51
CA GLU A 147 -16.21 1.11 -25.63
C GLU A 147 -16.04 1.94 -26.91
N ALA A 148 -15.05 1.57 -27.72
CA ALA A 148 -14.95 2.11 -29.07
C ALA A 148 -16.25 1.74 -29.78
N ARG A 149 -17.05 2.75 -30.14
CA ARG A 149 -18.22 2.54 -30.98
C ARG A 149 -17.70 1.91 -32.28
N PRO A 150 -18.27 0.77 -32.74
CA PRO A 150 -17.85 0.14 -33.99
C PRO A 150 -17.98 1.09 -35.17
#